data_AF-A0A4V6PYK6-F1
#
_entry.id   AF-A0A4V6PYK6-F1
#
_cell.length_a   1.000
_cell.length_b   1.000
_cell.length_c   1.000
_cell.angle_alpha   90.00
_cell.angle_beta   90.00
_cell.angle_gamma   90.00
#
_symmetry.space_group_name_H-M   'P 1'
#
loop_
_entity.id
_entity.type
_entity.pdbx_description
1 polymer ?
#
loop_
_entity_poly.entity_id
_entity_poly.type
_entity_poly.pdbx_seq_one_letter_code
_entity_poly.pdbx_strand_id
1 'polypeptide(L)'
;MKFTKKSWGILALTIICMIAIPAIIFTTSKAKASTAIDKKIAAYGIPADDIIDISKLGYDFKSGSYGRIITTKKDMAKWKAYLENPKHEEDNYYITYDKNNKQIREKKNTNDPQSTDWYYIFRYDRGEVTVNASVFGNWIDPTGSEMKEFSSLLSYPVKK
;
A
#
# COMPACT_ATOMS: atom_id res chain seq x y z
N MET A 1 -40.05 26.67 -23.25
CA MET A 1 -39.25 25.94 -24.27
C MET A 1 -39.70 24.48 -24.28
N LYS A 2 -40.31 23.97 -25.36
CA LYS A 2 -40.71 22.54 -25.47
C LYS A 2 -39.54 21.75 -26.05
N PHE A 3 -38.85 20.97 -25.22
CA PHE A 3 -37.79 20.07 -25.69
C PHE A 3 -38.39 18.96 -26.55
N THR A 4 -37.99 18.90 -27.83
CA THR A 4 -38.43 17.85 -28.76
C THR A 4 -37.74 16.53 -28.42
N LYS A 5 -38.36 15.37 -28.73
CA LYS A 5 -37.78 14.03 -28.45
C LYS A 5 -36.34 13.86 -28.98
N LYS A 6 -35.97 14.55 -30.08
CA LYS A 6 -34.59 14.60 -30.61
C LYS A 6 -33.60 15.28 -29.67
N SER A 7 -34.00 16.34 -28.97
CA SER A 7 -33.14 17.06 -28.02
C SER A 7 -32.84 16.24 -26.76
N TRP A 8 -33.78 15.42 -26.31
CA TRP A 8 -33.55 14.50 -25.19
C TRP A 8 -32.55 13.40 -25.53
N GLY A 9 -32.57 12.88 -26.76
CA GLY A 9 -31.60 11.88 -27.22
C GLY A 9 -30.17 12.43 -27.26
N ILE A 10 -29.99 13.66 -27.73
CA ILE A 10 -28.68 14.33 -27.74
C ILE A 10 -28.21 14.61 -26.30
N LEU A 11 -29.09 15.15 -25.44
CA LEU A 11 -28.75 15.44 -24.04
C LEU A 11 -28.34 14.17 -23.26
N ALA A 12 -29.09 13.07 -23.44
CA ALA A 12 -28.78 11.79 -22.83
C ALA A 12 -27.44 11.23 -23.32
N LEU A 13 -27.15 11.32 -24.62
CA LEU A 13 -25.87 10.89 -25.19
C LEU A 13 -24.70 11.70 -24.60
N THR A 14 -24.84 13.03 -24.48
CA THR A 14 -23.79 13.87 -23.90
C THR A 14 -23.55 13.53 -22.43
N ILE A 15 -24.60 13.29 -21.65
CA ILE A 15 -24.47 12.87 -20.23
C ILE A 15 -23.78 11.51 -20.13
N ILE A 16 -24.15 10.55 -20.98
CA ILE A 16 -23.51 9.23 -21.02
C ILE A 16 -22.03 9.37 -21.39
N CYS A 17 -21.67 10.18 -22.39
CA CYS A 17 -20.27 10.42 -22.74
C CYS A 17 -19.48 11.10 -21.61
N MET A 18 -20.08 12.09 -20.92
CA MET A 18 -19.44 12.77 -19.79
C MET A 18 -19.17 11.85 -18.59
N ILE A 19 -19.93 10.77 -18.41
CA ILE A 19 -19.72 9.81 -17.32
C ILE A 19 -18.86 8.63 -17.79
N ALA A 20 -19.15 8.07 -18.96
CA ALA A 20 -18.51 6.87 -19.47
C ALA A 20 -17.04 7.09 -19.84
N ILE A 21 -16.68 8.22 -20.47
CA ILE A 21 -15.29 8.49 -20.87
C ILE A 21 -14.38 8.59 -19.63
N PRO A 22 -14.70 9.40 -18.59
CA PRO A 22 -13.90 9.41 -17.37
C PRO A 22 -13.84 8.06 -16.66
N ALA A 23 -14.95 7.32 -16.61
CA ALA A 23 -14.97 5.98 -16.01
C ALA A 23 -14.04 5.00 -16.74
N ILE A 24 -14.03 5.01 -18.09
CA ILE A 24 -13.12 4.19 -18.91
C ILE A 24 -11.66 4.60 -18.70
N ILE A 25 -11.37 5.91 -18.66
CA ILE A 25 -10.01 6.41 -18.42
C ILE A 25 -9.53 5.99 -17.03
N PHE A 26 -10.39 6.13 -16.01
CA PHE A 26 -10.06 5.75 -14.63
C PHE A 26 -9.82 4.25 -14.50
N THR A 27 -10.70 3.41 -15.04
CA THR A 27 -10.56 1.94 -15.01
C THR A 27 -9.33 1.47 -15.77
N THR A 28 -9.04 2.05 -16.95
CA THR A 28 -7.84 1.75 -17.74
C THR A 28 -6.57 2.15 -16.99
N SER A 29 -6.56 3.33 -16.38
CA SER A 29 -5.41 3.82 -15.60
C SER A 29 -5.16 2.94 -14.37
N LYS A 30 -6.23 2.52 -13.68
CA LYS A 30 -6.16 1.58 -12.57
C LYS A 30 -5.61 0.21 -13.00
N ALA A 31 -6.03 -0.32 -14.15
CA ALA A 31 -5.52 -1.59 -14.67
C ALA A 31 -4.02 -1.52 -15.03
N LYS A 32 -3.60 -0.42 -15.66
CA LYS A 32 -2.18 -0.14 -15.94
C LYS A 32 -1.36 -0.06 -14.65
N ALA A 33 -1.85 0.68 -13.65
CA ALA A 33 -1.21 0.78 -12.34
C ALA A 33 -1.08 -0.58 -11.66
N SER A 34 -2.15 -1.39 -11.64
CA SER A 34 -2.13 -2.75 -11.09
C SER A 34 -1.05 -3.59 -11.74
N THR A 35 -1.03 -3.66 -13.07
CA THR A 35 -0.06 -4.47 -13.83
C THR A 35 1.37 -4.02 -13.56
N ALA A 36 1.62 -2.70 -13.54
CA ALA A 36 2.94 -2.15 -13.27
C ALA A 36 3.42 -2.46 -11.85
N ILE A 37 2.53 -2.32 -10.86
CA ILE A 37 2.82 -2.62 -9.46
C ILE A 37 3.10 -4.12 -9.29
N ASP A 38 2.26 -5.00 -9.84
CA ASP A 38 2.45 -6.46 -9.75
C ASP A 38 3.77 -6.89 -10.40
N LYS A 39 4.13 -6.29 -11.55
CA LYS A 39 5.42 -6.51 -12.18
C LYS A 39 6.58 -6.04 -11.29
N LYS A 40 6.44 -4.90 -10.60
CA LYS A 40 7.46 -4.40 -9.68
C LYS A 40 7.60 -5.29 -8.44
N ILE A 41 6.49 -5.76 -7.86
CA ILE A 41 6.48 -6.71 -6.74
C ILE A 41 7.21 -8.01 -7.13
N ALA A 42 6.89 -8.56 -8.30
CA ALA A 42 7.55 -9.76 -8.82
C ALA A 42 9.05 -9.54 -9.06
N ALA A 43 9.46 -8.36 -9.55
CA ALA A 43 10.85 -7.99 -9.72
C ALA A 43 11.61 -7.87 -8.38
N TYR A 44 10.91 -7.53 -7.29
CA TYR A 44 11.44 -7.58 -5.93
C TYR A 44 11.59 -9.01 -5.38
N GLY A 45 11.13 -10.02 -6.12
CA GLY A 45 11.23 -11.42 -5.72
C GLY A 45 10.19 -11.83 -4.67
N ILE A 46 9.16 -11.02 -4.44
CA ILE A 46 8.06 -11.35 -3.52
C ILE A 46 7.08 -12.29 -4.26
N PRO A 47 6.89 -13.53 -3.80
CA PRO A 47 5.94 -14.47 -4.39
C PRO A 47 4.49 -14.00 -4.18
N ALA A 48 3.64 -14.17 -5.19
CA ALA A 48 2.26 -13.70 -5.14
C ALA A 48 1.43 -14.37 -4.02
N ASP A 49 1.73 -15.63 -3.71
CA ASP A 49 1.11 -16.40 -2.63
C ASP A 49 1.55 -15.95 -1.22
N ASP A 50 2.64 -15.18 -1.13
CA ASP A 50 3.15 -14.64 0.13
C ASP A 50 2.59 -13.23 0.44
N ILE A 51 1.99 -12.56 -0.55
CA ILE A 51 1.47 -11.19 -0.42
C ILE A 51 0.26 -11.16 0.51
N ILE A 52 0.26 -10.20 1.43
CA ILE A 52 -0.89 -9.81 2.23
C ILE A 52 -1.18 -8.33 1.97
N ASP A 53 -2.35 -8.01 1.44
CA ASP A 53 -2.77 -6.63 1.21
C ASP A 53 -3.15 -5.93 2.52
N ILE A 54 -2.38 -4.93 2.91
CA ILE A 54 -2.76 -3.97 3.97
C ILE A 54 -3.77 -2.98 3.39
N SER A 55 -3.46 -2.45 2.20
CA SER A 55 -4.33 -1.56 1.45
C SER A 55 -4.34 -1.95 -0.02
N LYS A 56 -5.55 -2.24 -0.52
CA LYS A 56 -5.79 -2.56 -1.92
C LYS A 56 -5.47 -1.37 -2.82
N LEU A 57 -5.26 -1.63 -4.12
CA LEU A 57 -4.99 -0.59 -5.10
C LEU A 57 -6.08 0.51 -5.10
N GLY A 58 -5.67 1.72 -4.71
CA GLY A 58 -6.51 2.91 -4.64
C GLY A 58 -5.84 4.11 -5.32
N TYR A 59 -6.65 5.07 -5.74
CA TYR A 59 -6.16 6.37 -6.22
C TYR A 59 -6.09 7.33 -5.03
N ASP A 60 -4.92 7.92 -4.80
CA ASP A 60 -4.75 9.00 -3.82
C ASP A 60 -4.82 10.35 -4.53
N PHE A 61 -5.90 11.09 -4.27
CA PHE A 61 -6.14 12.41 -4.84
C PHE A 61 -5.09 13.45 -4.40
N LYS A 62 -4.45 13.28 -3.24
CA LYS A 62 -3.44 14.23 -2.74
C LYS A 62 -2.14 14.11 -3.53
N SER A 63 -1.69 12.88 -3.76
CA SER A 63 -0.46 12.62 -4.52
C SER A 63 -0.68 12.48 -6.03
N GLY A 64 -1.93 12.37 -6.49
CA GLY A 64 -2.24 12.15 -7.89
C GLY A 64 -1.79 10.78 -8.42
N SER A 65 -1.64 9.79 -7.54
CA SER A 65 -1.01 8.52 -7.85
C SER A 65 -1.88 7.32 -7.44
N TYR A 66 -1.60 6.15 -8.03
CA TYR A 66 -2.20 4.89 -7.59
C TYR A 66 -1.28 4.20 -6.59
N GLY A 67 -1.79 3.83 -5.42
CA GLY A 67 -1.02 3.19 -4.36
C GLY A 67 -1.56 1.81 -3.99
N ARG A 68 -0.66 0.88 -3.65
CA ARG A 68 -0.95 -0.41 -3.01
C ARG A 68 0.02 -0.59 -1.86
N ILE A 69 -0.48 -1.02 -0.70
CA ILE A 69 0.36 -1.30 0.48
C ILE A 69 0.24 -2.78 0.79
N ILE A 70 1.38 -3.47 0.84
CA ILE A 70 1.44 -4.89 1.14
C ILE A 70 2.40 -5.16 2.29
N THR A 71 2.15 -6.24 3.01
CA THR A 71 3.18 -6.98 3.76
C THR A 71 3.26 -8.39 3.19
N THR A 72 4.09 -9.24 3.76
CA THR A 72 4.21 -10.65 3.35
C THR A 72 4.03 -11.58 4.54
N LYS A 73 3.64 -12.84 4.32
CA LYS A 73 3.53 -13.82 5.43
C LYS A 73 4.88 -14.00 6.11
N LYS A 74 5.99 -13.97 5.36
CA LYS A 74 7.34 -14.05 5.93
C LYS A 74 7.70 -12.83 6.78
N ASP A 75 7.41 -11.62 6.30
CA ASP A 75 7.68 -10.40 7.07
C ASP A 75 6.82 -10.34 8.34
N MET A 76 5.54 -10.73 8.25
CA MET A 76 4.67 -10.87 9.42
C MET A 76 5.22 -11.87 10.44
N ALA A 77 5.71 -13.04 9.98
CA ALA A 77 6.28 -14.05 10.88
C ALA A 77 7.58 -13.56 11.54
N LYS A 78 8.45 -12.87 10.80
CA LYS A 78 9.67 -12.26 11.36
C LYS A 78 9.35 -11.13 12.35
N TRP A 79 8.42 -10.25 11.99
CA TRP A 79 7.96 -9.16 12.84
C TRP A 79 7.40 -9.71 14.16
N LYS A 80 6.54 -10.73 14.08
CA LYS A 80 6.01 -11.44 15.26
C LYS A 80 7.12 -12.06 16.11
N ALA A 81 8.03 -12.81 15.51
CA ALA A 81 9.12 -13.46 16.23
C ALA A 81 10.07 -12.47 16.90
N TYR A 82 10.32 -11.32 16.26
CA TYR A 82 11.11 -10.23 16.84
C TYR A 82 10.41 -9.64 18.08
N LEU A 83 9.13 -9.28 17.96
CA LEU A 83 8.36 -8.65 19.05
C LEU A 83 8.03 -9.59 20.20
N GLU A 84 7.92 -10.89 19.95
CA GLU A 84 7.66 -11.91 20.98
C GLU A 84 8.95 -12.37 21.68
N ASN A 85 10.13 -11.93 21.22
CA ASN A 85 11.39 -12.17 21.91
C ASN A 85 11.47 -11.30 23.18
N PRO A 86 11.75 -11.86 24.36
CA PRO A 86 11.90 -11.10 25.60
C PRO A 86 12.93 -9.96 25.53
N LYS A 87 13.93 -10.05 24.63
CA LYS A 87 14.91 -8.98 24.39
C LYS A 87 14.29 -7.70 23.79
N HIS A 88 13.12 -7.82 23.18
CA HIS A 88 12.42 -6.75 22.46
C HIS A 88 11.01 -6.51 23.04
N GLU A 89 10.79 -6.85 24.31
CA GLU A 89 9.49 -6.71 24.96
C GLU A 89 8.96 -5.27 24.87
N GLU A 90 9.82 -4.26 25.03
CA GLU A 90 9.44 -2.85 24.92
C GLU A 90 8.97 -2.47 23.50
N ASP A 91 9.56 -3.05 22.45
CA ASP A 91 9.19 -2.79 21.05
C ASP A 91 7.79 -3.35 20.71
N ASN A 92 7.26 -4.25 21.54
CA ASN A 92 5.96 -4.91 21.40
C ASN A 92 4.79 -4.09 21.97
N TYR A 93 5.02 -2.83 22.32
CA TYR A 93 3.96 -1.95 22.80
C TYR A 93 3.95 -0.63 22.03
N TYR A 94 2.75 -0.10 21.78
CA TYR A 94 2.55 1.30 21.44
C TYR A 94 2.20 2.08 22.71
N ILE A 95 2.63 3.34 22.74
CA ILE A 95 2.18 4.31 23.74
C ILE A 95 0.95 5.01 23.15
N THR A 96 -0.18 4.89 23.84
CA THR A 96 -1.44 5.57 23.49
C THR A 96 -2.04 6.25 24.72
N TYR A 97 -3.18 6.91 24.57
CA TYR A 97 -3.87 7.62 25.63
C TYR A 97 -5.27 7.04 25.82
N ASP A 98 -5.67 6.83 27.07
CA ASP A 98 -7.04 6.44 27.40
C ASP A 98 -8.02 7.62 27.25
N LYS A 99 -9.30 7.35 27.50
CA LYS A 99 -10.39 8.36 27.47
C LYS A 99 -10.21 9.53 28.45
N ASN A 100 -9.29 9.42 29.41
CA ASN A 100 -8.97 10.44 30.41
C ASN A 100 -7.62 11.12 30.12
N ASN A 101 -7.05 10.95 28.93
CA ASN A 101 -5.71 11.40 28.54
C ASN A 101 -4.58 10.82 29.40
N LYS A 102 -4.78 9.66 30.02
CA LYS A 102 -3.71 8.95 30.72
C LYS A 102 -2.97 8.06 29.72
N GLN A 103 -1.65 8.16 29.75
CA GLN A 103 -0.78 7.32 28.94
C GLN A 103 -0.94 5.84 29.33
N ILE A 104 -1.21 4.99 28.35
CA ILE A 104 -1.31 3.53 28.50
C ILE A 104 -0.41 2.84 27.47
N ARG A 105 0.08 1.65 27.83
CA ARG A 105 0.81 0.77 26.92
C ARG A 105 -0.17 -0.24 26.33
N GLU A 106 -0.28 -0.25 25.01
CA GLU A 106 -1.10 -1.21 24.27
C GLU A 106 -0.19 -2.18 23.52
N LYS A 107 -0.40 -3.48 23.70
CA LYS A 107 0.42 -4.51 23.04
C LYS A 107 0.12 -4.53 21.55
N LYS A 108 1.15 -4.59 20.70
CA LYS A 108 0.98 -4.66 19.25
C LYS A 108 0.25 -5.94 18.85
N ASN A 109 -0.71 -5.83 17.92
CA ASN A 109 -1.40 -6.99 17.38
C ASN A 109 -0.56 -7.64 16.27
N THR A 110 0.29 -8.60 16.64
CA THR A 110 1.19 -9.30 15.71
C THR A 110 0.49 -10.22 14.70
N ASN A 111 -0.82 -10.39 14.81
CA ASN A 111 -1.61 -11.22 13.90
C ASN A 111 -2.46 -10.39 12.92
N ASP A 112 -2.51 -9.07 13.08
CA ASP A 112 -3.23 -8.17 12.17
C ASP A 112 -2.26 -7.48 11.20
N PRO A 113 -2.39 -7.72 9.88
CA PRO A 113 -1.56 -7.06 8.88
C PRO A 113 -1.69 -5.54 8.89
N GLN A 114 -2.81 -4.95 9.32
CA GLN A 114 -2.93 -3.48 9.38
C GLN A 114 -2.12 -2.87 10.52
N SER A 115 -1.78 -3.68 11.52
CA SER A 115 -1.01 -3.26 12.69
C SER A 115 0.50 -3.45 12.50
N THR A 116 0.96 -3.97 11.35
CA THR A 116 2.38 -4.25 11.12
C THR A 116 3.18 -2.98 10.83
N ASP A 117 4.37 -2.88 11.43
CA ASP A 117 5.35 -1.84 11.12
C ASP A 117 6.29 -2.25 9.97
N TRP A 118 6.06 -3.42 9.38
CA TRP A 118 6.86 -4.01 8.30
C TRP A 118 6.04 -4.20 7.03
N TYR A 119 6.15 -3.24 6.11
CA TYR A 119 5.35 -3.21 4.89
C TYR A 119 6.05 -2.48 3.75
N TYR A 120 5.49 -2.63 2.56
CA TYR A 120 5.94 -2.01 1.32
C TYR A 120 4.81 -1.17 0.72
N ILE A 121 5.13 0.06 0.33
CA ILE A 121 4.24 0.96 -0.40
C ILE A 121 4.71 1.03 -1.84
N PHE A 122 3.89 0.50 -2.73
CA PHE A 122 4.07 0.62 -4.17
C PHE A 122 3.20 1.77 -4.69
N ARG A 123 3.83 2.78 -5.31
CA ARG A 123 3.12 3.91 -5.92
C ARG A 123 3.41 3.97 -7.41
N TYR A 124 2.34 3.95 -8.20
CA TYR A 124 2.38 4.17 -9.64
C TYR A 124 2.03 5.62 -9.95
N ASP A 125 2.97 6.32 -10.58
CA ASP A 125 2.78 7.66 -11.11
C ASP A 125 3.39 7.76 -12.51
N ARG A 126 2.63 8.32 -13.47
CA ARG A 126 3.06 8.60 -14.86
C ARG A 126 3.83 7.48 -15.60
N GLY A 127 3.56 6.21 -15.29
CA GLY A 127 4.20 5.07 -15.96
C GLY A 127 5.32 4.41 -15.15
N GLU A 128 5.71 5.00 -14.02
CA GLU A 128 6.75 4.50 -13.14
C GLU A 128 6.19 3.99 -11.83
N VAL A 129 6.85 2.99 -11.24
CA VAL A 129 6.50 2.46 -9.91
C VAL A 129 7.65 2.72 -8.96
N THR A 130 7.39 3.54 -7.94
CA THR A 130 8.27 3.74 -6.79
C THR A 130 7.89 2.80 -5.66
N VAL A 131 8.89 2.41 -4.87
CA VAL A 131 8.71 1.49 -3.74
C VAL A 131 9.34 2.13 -2.51
N ASN A 132 8.57 2.21 -1.44
CA ASN A 132 9.10 2.58 -0.12
C ASN A 132 8.83 1.42 0.83
N ALA A 133 9.79 1.09 1.67
CA ALA A 133 9.61 0.09 2.72
C ALA A 133 9.57 0.78 4.08
N SER A 134 8.73 0.26 4.98
CA SER A 134 8.83 0.51 6.41
C SER A 134 9.29 -0.78 7.06
N VAL A 135 10.32 -0.72 7.89
CA VAL A 135 10.77 -1.85 8.72
C VAL A 135 10.88 -1.36 10.16
N PHE A 136 9.98 -1.82 11.03
CA PHE A 136 9.85 -1.34 12.41
C PHE A 136 9.67 0.19 12.50
N GLY A 137 8.92 0.78 11.57
CA GLY A 137 8.63 2.22 11.55
C GLY A 137 9.74 3.09 10.93
N ASN A 138 10.85 2.48 10.52
CA ASN A 138 11.91 3.18 9.79
C ASN A 138 11.62 3.14 8.29
N TRP A 139 11.50 4.31 7.68
CA TRP A 139 11.37 4.45 6.23
C TRP A 139 12.70 4.17 5.56
N ILE A 140 12.72 3.16 4.71
CA ILE A 140 13.91 2.71 4.00
C ILE A 140 13.63 2.82 2.52
N ASP A 141 14.53 3.49 1.81
CA ASP A 141 14.63 3.33 0.36
C ASP A 141 15.27 1.96 0.08
N PRO A 142 14.53 0.99 -0.49
CA PRO A 142 15.07 -0.32 -0.80
C PRO A 142 16.18 -0.31 -1.87
N THR A 143 16.45 0.84 -2.50
CA THR A 143 17.54 1.03 -3.45
C THR A 143 18.67 1.93 -2.92
N GLY A 144 18.50 2.50 -1.72
CA GLY A 144 19.45 3.42 -1.10
C GLY A 144 20.62 2.74 -0.37
N SER A 145 21.60 3.52 0.05
CA SER A 145 22.76 3.04 0.83
C SER A 145 22.43 2.70 2.29
N GLU A 146 21.37 3.30 2.84
CA GLU A 146 20.85 3.08 4.21
C GLU A 146 20.29 1.66 4.41
N MET A 147 20.00 0.98 3.30
CA MET A 147 19.50 -0.38 3.24
C MET A 147 20.47 -1.41 3.86
N LYS A 148 21.76 -1.09 4.00
CA LYS A 148 22.76 -2.00 4.60
C LYS A 148 22.42 -2.42 6.02
N GLU A 149 21.97 -1.49 6.87
CA GLU A 149 21.68 -1.77 8.29
C GLU A 149 20.45 -2.67 8.46
N PHE A 150 19.49 -2.58 7.54
CA PHE A 150 18.24 -3.34 7.57
C PHE A 150 18.22 -4.53 6.61
N SER A 151 19.24 -4.68 5.76
CA SER A 151 19.32 -5.74 4.74
C SER A 151 19.27 -7.15 5.34
N SER A 152 19.82 -7.32 6.56
CA SER A 152 19.77 -8.57 7.32
C SER A 152 18.36 -8.90 7.82
N LEU A 153 17.52 -7.89 8.00
CA LEU A 153 16.16 -8.05 8.48
C LEU A 153 15.22 -8.39 7.30
N LEU A 154 15.38 -7.75 6.15
CA LEU A 154 14.51 -7.94 4.97
C LEU A 154 14.30 -9.42 4.60
N SER A 155 13.04 -9.83 4.39
CA SER A 155 12.73 -11.18 3.88
C SER A 155 13.05 -11.35 2.40
N TYR A 156 13.05 -10.25 1.67
CA TYR A 156 13.27 -10.23 0.23
C TYR A 156 14.35 -9.18 -0.08
N PRO A 157 15.61 -9.61 -0.31
CA PRO A 157 16.63 -8.70 -0.79
C PRO A 157 16.29 -8.27 -2.22
N VAL A 158 16.44 -6.98 -2.52
CA VAL A 158 16.30 -6.49 -3.88
C VAL A 158 17.36 -7.17 -4.75
N LYS A 159 16.92 -7.94 -5.75
CA LYS A 159 17.85 -8.49 -6.74
C LYS A 159 18.46 -7.32 -7.52
N LYS A 160 19.78 -7.18 -7.43
CA LYS A 160 20.57 -6.26 -8.27
C LYS A 160 20.50 -6.69 -9.73
#